data_AF-A0AA95JMU2-F1
#
_entry.id   AF-A0AA95JMU2-F1
#
_cell.length_a   1.000
_cell.length_b   1.000
_cell.length_c   1.000
_cell.angle_alpha   90.00
_cell.angle_beta   90.00
_cell.angle_gamma   90.00
#
_symmetry.space_group_name_H-M   'P 1'
#
loop_
_entity.id
_entity.type
_entity.pdbx_description
1 polymer ?
#
loop_
_entity_poly.entity_id
_entity_poly.type
_entity_poly.pdbx_seq_one_letter_code
_entity_poly.pdbx_strand_id
1 'polypeptide(L)'
;MNDATMTAERLVRRFARETNLLVAGRRFSVSGTDAVADALRQLLASLGAHLDASLDASLDQAGVVFAPGDAVDIRMDGHPLPVRDTAEKRVDLAGAHMTVSTDLARALRESLVVRGVRIGIAMVLEPKTAQLALLLRDAGADVAVYAHPDEIDVEVAAVLRARGIPVDGDPALSGAAERAAAVAFLRRGLDLLLDDGSHVIRLAHEEGLAASLRGAAEETTSGLAPLRRMQRDGVLDIPVIAVNDAQTKTSFDNRYGTGQSCVFAIADALDAVGIAMRDQPAVVVGYGPVGEGVAAHLRALGARVSVAEADAVRALRAAHDGYAVASLRELAPGALVISATGAPHTVGADVVATAAIVAVAGGVPHEVDVDLTSLRPYAGAHGETSPHVDRAGDGALLIARGGCVNLAAAEGNPIEIMDLSFAVQLGAVAHLLTSTLPPGVHAFPAAADQEIAAAALAVRGEHLDEPSRAQVAAQREWRSPRFAGVDA
;
A
#
# COMPACT_ATOMS: atom_id res chain seq x y z
N MET A 1 4.22 36.05 0.37
CA MET A 1 4.01 35.66 -1.04
C MET A 1 3.50 34.24 -1.01
N ASN A 2 2.37 33.95 -1.65
CA ASN A 2 1.85 32.60 -1.73
C ASN A 2 2.87 31.75 -2.48
N ASP A 3 3.40 30.71 -1.82
CA ASP A 3 4.34 29.81 -2.45
C ASP A 3 3.56 28.92 -3.43
N ALA A 4 3.80 29.11 -4.73
CA ALA A 4 3.08 28.40 -5.78
C ALA A 4 3.31 26.88 -5.70
N THR A 5 4.50 26.46 -5.29
CA THR A 5 4.85 25.04 -5.10
C THR A 5 4.10 24.45 -3.91
N MET A 6 4.04 25.15 -2.76
CA MET A 6 3.21 24.67 -1.63
C MET A 6 1.74 24.58 -1.98
N THR A 7 1.24 25.55 -2.76
CA THR A 7 -0.16 25.54 -3.21
C THR A 7 -0.42 24.33 -4.09
N ALA A 8 0.44 24.07 -5.08
CA ALA A 8 0.36 22.90 -5.94
C ALA A 8 0.41 21.58 -5.16
N GLU A 9 1.35 21.46 -4.22
CA GLU A 9 1.49 20.30 -3.34
C GLU A 9 0.20 20.02 -2.55
N ARG A 10 -0.36 21.04 -1.89
CA ARG A 10 -1.59 20.92 -1.10
C ARG A 10 -2.79 20.52 -1.96
N LEU A 11 -2.86 20.97 -3.21
CA LEU A 11 -3.93 20.60 -4.13
C LEU A 11 -3.84 19.13 -4.56
N VAL A 12 -2.64 18.64 -4.86
CA VAL A 12 -2.44 17.21 -5.18
C VAL A 12 -2.74 16.33 -3.96
N ARG A 13 -2.28 16.73 -2.76
CA ARG A 13 -2.60 16.02 -1.51
C ARG A 13 -4.09 16.04 -1.21
N ARG A 14 -4.77 17.17 -1.46
CA ARG A 14 -6.23 17.28 -1.31
C ARG A 14 -6.96 16.29 -2.21
N PHE A 15 -6.57 16.19 -3.50
CA PHE A 15 -7.10 15.18 -4.40
C PHE A 15 -6.92 13.77 -3.83
N ALA A 16 -5.69 13.41 -3.45
CA ALA A 16 -5.38 12.08 -2.93
C ALA A 16 -6.17 11.76 -1.65
N ARG A 17 -6.29 12.71 -0.71
CA ARG A 17 -7.05 12.54 0.53
C ARG A 17 -8.56 12.42 0.29
N GLU A 18 -9.14 13.29 -0.54
CA GLU A 18 -10.59 13.31 -0.79
C GLU A 18 -11.05 12.12 -1.65
N THR A 19 -10.15 11.46 -2.37
CA THR A 19 -10.50 10.34 -3.27
C THR A 19 -9.94 9.00 -2.84
N ASN A 20 -8.85 8.98 -2.06
CA ASN A 20 -7.99 7.80 -1.84
C ASN A 20 -7.44 7.21 -3.15
N LEU A 21 -7.25 8.03 -4.19
CA LEU A 21 -6.77 7.56 -5.49
C LEU A 21 -5.29 7.88 -5.72
N LEU A 22 -4.69 7.09 -6.60
CA LEU A 22 -3.29 7.20 -7.00
C LEU A 22 -3.10 8.37 -7.99
N VAL A 23 -1.99 9.10 -7.84
CA VAL A 23 -1.56 10.14 -8.80
C VAL A 23 -0.79 9.50 -9.96
N ALA A 24 0.10 8.56 -9.67
CA ALA A 24 0.90 7.87 -10.68
C ALA A 24 0.02 7.09 -11.68
N GLY A 25 0.34 7.16 -12.97
CA GLY A 25 -0.39 6.47 -14.03
C GLY A 25 -1.76 7.08 -14.37
N ARG A 26 -2.23 8.09 -13.62
CA ARG A 26 -3.52 8.73 -13.87
C ARG A 26 -3.39 9.91 -14.82
N ARG A 27 -4.42 10.16 -15.63
CA ARG A 27 -4.50 11.31 -16.55
C ARG A 27 -4.95 12.56 -15.82
N PHE A 28 -4.20 13.65 -16.01
CA PHE A 28 -4.51 14.96 -15.45
C PHE A 28 -4.44 16.05 -16.50
N SER A 29 -5.27 17.08 -16.37
CA SER A 29 -5.04 18.38 -16.99
C SER A 29 -4.99 19.49 -15.95
N VAL A 30 -4.25 20.55 -16.27
CA VAL A 30 -4.13 21.74 -15.43
C VAL A 30 -4.48 22.94 -16.28
N SER A 31 -5.55 23.64 -15.91
CA SER A 31 -5.98 24.88 -16.56
C SER A 31 -5.11 26.07 -16.12
N GLY A 32 -5.09 27.13 -16.93
CA GLY A 32 -4.39 28.38 -16.59
C GLY A 32 -2.89 28.37 -16.88
N THR A 33 -2.26 29.54 -16.73
CA THR A 33 -0.83 29.77 -17.04
C THR A 33 -0.12 30.52 -15.92
N ASP A 34 -0.68 30.49 -14.71
CA ASP A 34 -0.05 31.10 -13.54
C ASP A 34 1.02 30.17 -12.92
N ALA A 35 1.74 30.70 -11.94
CA ALA A 35 2.83 29.97 -11.28
C ALA A 35 2.34 28.69 -10.56
N VAL A 36 1.09 28.65 -10.08
CA VAL A 36 0.51 27.45 -9.43
C VAL A 36 0.22 26.39 -10.48
N ALA A 37 -0.32 26.77 -11.63
CA ALA A 37 -0.56 25.88 -12.75
C ALA A 37 0.75 25.24 -13.25
N ASP A 38 1.82 26.01 -13.38
CA ASP A 38 3.13 25.50 -13.77
C ASP A 38 3.73 24.57 -12.72
N ALA A 39 3.64 24.94 -11.43
CA ALA A 39 4.08 24.08 -10.33
C ALA A 39 3.28 22.77 -10.26
N LEU A 40 1.97 22.80 -10.51
CA LEU A 40 1.12 21.61 -10.59
C LEU A 40 1.56 20.67 -11.70
N ARG A 41 1.80 21.18 -12.92
CA ARG A 41 2.27 20.36 -14.04
C ARG A 41 3.60 19.68 -13.73
N GLN A 42 4.56 20.43 -13.16
CA GLN A 42 5.86 19.89 -12.77
C GLN A 42 5.72 18.81 -11.68
N LEU A 43 4.92 19.09 -10.64
CA LEU A 43 4.70 18.15 -9.55
C LEU A 43 4.01 16.86 -10.05
N LEU A 44 2.91 16.98 -10.78
CA LEU A 44 2.17 15.84 -11.33
C LEU A 44 3.09 14.97 -12.21
N ALA A 45 3.86 15.58 -13.11
CA ALA A 45 4.82 14.86 -13.94
C ALA A 45 5.88 14.14 -13.10
N SER A 46 6.39 14.78 -12.03
CA SER A 46 7.38 14.17 -11.12
C SER A 46 6.82 13.00 -10.30
N LEU A 47 5.51 12.98 -10.07
CA LEU A 47 4.77 11.90 -9.42
C LEU A 47 4.30 10.81 -10.39
N GLY A 48 4.64 10.92 -11.68
CA GLY A 48 4.30 9.92 -12.70
C GLY A 48 2.87 10.03 -13.25
N ALA A 49 2.22 11.18 -13.11
CA ALA A 49 0.95 11.45 -13.78
C ALA A 49 1.12 11.67 -15.28
N HIS A 50 0.09 11.33 -16.06
CA HIS A 50 0.03 11.60 -17.50
C HIS A 50 -0.67 12.93 -17.75
N LEU A 51 0.08 13.95 -18.17
CA LEU A 51 -0.51 15.25 -18.50
C LEU A 51 -1.15 15.20 -19.89
N ASP A 52 -2.45 15.49 -19.94
CA ASP A 52 -3.25 15.48 -21.14
C ASP A 52 -4.00 16.80 -21.28
N ALA A 53 -3.49 17.68 -22.16
CA ALA A 53 -4.09 18.98 -22.39
C ALA A 53 -5.47 18.93 -23.07
N SER A 54 -5.91 17.76 -23.57
CA SER A 54 -7.22 17.59 -24.20
C SER A 54 -8.37 17.33 -23.22
N LEU A 55 -8.06 17.00 -21.96
CA LEU A 55 -9.09 16.81 -20.93
C LEU A 55 -9.76 18.14 -20.56
N ASP A 56 -11.07 18.20 -20.74
CA ASP A 56 -11.91 19.35 -20.45
C ASP A 56 -12.80 19.08 -19.22
N ALA A 57 -12.75 20.00 -18.25
CA ALA A 57 -13.54 19.94 -17.01
C ALA A 57 -15.06 19.90 -17.20
N SER A 58 -15.55 20.30 -18.38
CA SER A 58 -16.97 20.33 -18.74
C SER A 58 -17.46 19.05 -19.44
N LEU A 59 -16.56 18.13 -19.77
CA LEU A 59 -16.86 16.89 -20.46
C LEU A 59 -16.74 15.70 -19.51
N ASP A 60 -17.63 14.72 -19.67
CA ASP A 60 -17.59 13.44 -18.98
C ASP A 60 -16.50 12.56 -19.61
N GLN A 61 -15.25 12.80 -19.20
CA GLN A 61 -14.06 12.12 -19.70
C GLN A 61 -13.21 11.63 -18.54
N ALA A 62 -12.77 10.37 -18.62
CA ALA A 62 -11.91 9.76 -17.61
C ALA A 62 -10.62 10.57 -17.40
N GLY A 63 -10.47 11.14 -16.21
CA GLY A 63 -9.33 12.00 -15.88
C GLY A 63 -9.64 13.03 -14.78
N VAL A 64 -8.61 13.78 -14.39
CA VAL A 64 -8.73 14.81 -13.35
C VAL A 64 -8.29 16.16 -13.89
N VAL A 65 -9.11 17.18 -13.67
CA VAL A 65 -8.81 18.56 -14.09
C VAL A 65 -8.59 19.43 -12.87
N PHE A 66 -7.40 20.02 -12.77
CA PHE A 66 -7.08 21.08 -11.82
C PHE A 66 -7.32 22.44 -12.48
N ALA A 67 -8.19 23.25 -11.90
CA ALA A 67 -8.39 24.64 -12.29
C ALA A 67 -7.94 25.57 -11.15
N PRO A 68 -6.62 25.87 -11.04
CA PRO A 68 -6.13 26.85 -10.08
C PRO A 68 -6.67 28.25 -10.44
N GLY A 69 -7.20 28.97 -9.45
CA GLY A 69 -7.86 30.27 -9.62
C GLY A 69 -8.50 30.74 -8.30
N ASP A 70 -9.32 31.81 -8.34
CA ASP A 70 -9.92 32.41 -7.13
C ASP A 70 -10.79 31.44 -6.33
N ALA A 71 -11.45 30.50 -7.00
CA ALA A 71 -12.09 29.34 -6.41
C ALA A 71 -11.44 28.09 -6.99
N VAL A 72 -10.45 27.52 -6.29
CA VAL A 72 -9.75 26.33 -6.79
C VAL A 72 -10.73 25.16 -6.93
N ASP A 73 -10.94 24.72 -8.17
CA ASP A 73 -11.79 23.58 -8.51
C ASP A 73 -10.93 22.37 -8.92
N ILE A 74 -11.28 21.20 -8.38
CA ILE A 74 -10.70 19.92 -8.77
C ILE A 74 -11.87 19.06 -9.22
N ARG A 75 -11.84 18.64 -10.48
CA ARG A 75 -12.90 17.81 -11.06
C ARG A 75 -12.33 16.45 -11.46
N MET A 76 -13.04 15.39 -11.08
CA MET A 76 -12.77 14.02 -11.49
C MET A 76 -13.90 13.56 -12.40
N ASP A 77 -13.55 13.13 -13.61
CA ASP A 77 -14.49 12.65 -14.61
C ASP A 77 -15.61 13.68 -14.90
N GLY A 78 -15.25 14.96 -15.00
CA GLY A 78 -16.19 16.07 -15.22
C GLY A 78 -17.03 16.49 -14.00
N HIS A 79 -16.90 15.79 -12.87
CA HIS A 79 -17.67 16.02 -11.65
C HIS A 79 -16.80 16.58 -10.51
N PRO A 80 -17.37 17.29 -9.51
CA PRO A 80 -16.64 17.60 -8.28
C PRO A 80 -16.11 16.33 -7.60
N LEU A 81 -15.05 16.46 -6.81
CA LEU A 81 -14.52 15.33 -6.05
C LEU A 81 -15.62 14.64 -5.21
N PRO A 82 -15.60 13.30 -5.12
CA PRO A 82 -16.60 12.55 -4.40
C PRO A 82 -16.61 12.89 -2.91
N VAL A 83 -17.81 12.96 -2.33
CA VAL A 83 -17.99 13.11 -0.88
C VAL A 83 -17.94 11.73 -0.23
N ARG A 84 -16.93 11.48 0.61
CA ARG A 84 -16.66 10.19 1.26
C ARG A 84 -16.83 10.25 2.79
N ASP A 85 -17.82 11.01 3.24
CA ASP A 85 -18.12 11.30 4.66
C ASP A 85 -18.65 10.12 5.49
N THR A 86 -18.95 8.99 4.87
CA THR A 86 -19.45 7.77 5.52
C THR A 86 -18.68 6.55 5.06
N ALA A 87 -18.55 5.53 5.92
CA ALA A 87 -17.91 4.27 5.56
C ALA A 87 -18.57 3.59 4.35
N GLU A 88 -19.89 3.69 4.20
CA GLU A 88 -20.59 3.16 3.03
C GLU A 88 -20.11 3.81 1.72
N LYS A 89 -20.05 5.14 1.66
CA LYS A 89 -19.54 5.85 0.48
C LYS A 89 -18.05 5.57 0.24
N ARG A 90 -17.25 5.39 1.30
CA ARG A 90 -15.84 4.99 1.17
C ARG A 90 -15.70 3.60 0.55
N VAL A 91 -16.50 2.63 1.03
CA VAL A 91 -16.55 1.26 0.49
C VAL A 91 -17.02 1.29 -0.95
N ASP A 92 -18.11 2.00 -1.27
CA ASP A 92 -18.66 2.04 -2.63
C ASP A 92 -17.72 2.71 -3.63
N LEU A 93 -17.02 3.78 -3.22
CA LEU A 93 -15.98 4.39 -4.06
C LEU A 93 -14.83 3.42 -4.30
N ALA A 94 -14.39 2.67 -3.28
CA ALA A 94 -13.39 1.62 -3.48
C ALA A 94 -13.86 0.60 -4.53
N GLY A 95 -15.13 0.17 -4.45
CA GLY A 95 -15.70 -0.76 -5.43
C GLY A 95 -15.73 -0.21 -6.85
N ALA A 96 -15.98 1.10 -7.01
CA ALA A 96 -15.99 1.76 -8.31
C ALA A 96 -14.60 1.86 -8.96
N HIS A 97 -13.53 1.86 -8.17
CA HIS A 97 -12.15 2.02 -8.66
C HIS A 97 -11.29 0.75 -8.52
N MET A 98 -11.82 -0.35 -7.97
CA MET A 98 -11.19 -1.69 -7.95
C MET A 98 -11.60 -2.54 -9.15
N THR A 99 -11.39 -2.00 -10.34
CA THR A 99 -11.84 -2.57 -11.62
C THR A 99 -11.14 -3.87 -12.00
N VAL A 100 -9.85 -4.05 -11.68
CA VAL A 100 -9.09 -5.26 -12.02
C VAL A 100 -9.59 -6.44 -11.19
N SER A 101 -9.72 -6.24 -9.87
CA SER A 101 -10.29 -7.23 -8.96
C SER A 101 -11.73 -7.56 -9.32
N THR A 102 -12.52 -6.57 -9.75
CA THR A 102 -13.90 -6.79 -10.20
C THR A 102 -13.97 -7.72 -11.41
N ASP A 103 -13.10 -7.53 -12.40
CA ASP A 103 -13.04 -8.38 -13.58
C ASP A 103 -12.57 -9.81 -13.26
N LEU A 104 -11.56 -9.96 -12.39
CA LEU A 104 -11.12 -11.27 -11.91
C LEU A 104 -12.20 -11.99 -11.09
N ALA A 105 -12.89 -11.29 -10.20
CA ALA A 105 -14.00 -11.85 -9.43
C ALA A 105 -15.16 -12.30 -10.34
N ARG A 106 -15.42 -11.57 -11.43
CA ARG A 106 -16.38 -12.00 -12.47
C ARG A 106 -15.97 -13.32 -13.10
N ALA A 107 -14.69 -13.48 -13.47
CA ALA A 107 -14.18 -14.74 -14.02
C ALA A 107 -14.27 -15.90 -13.01
N LEU A 108 -14.01 -15.66 -11.72
CA LEU A 108 -14.20 -16.65 -10.65
C LEU A 108 -15.66 -17.08 -10.53
N ARG A 109 -16.59 -16.13 -10.63
CA ARG A 109 -18.04 -16.40 -10.62
C ARG A 109 -18.45 -17.26 -11.81
N GLU A 110 -18.01 -16.90 -13.01
CA GLU A 110 -18.38 -17.57 -14.26
C GLU A 110 -17.82 -18.99 -14.35
N SER A 111 -16.62 -19.22 -13.82
CA SER A 111 -16.03 -20.56 -13.72
C SER A 111 -16.64 -21.43 -12.62
N LEU A 112 -17.43 -20.85 -11.72
CA LEU A 112 -18.03 -21.51 -10.53
C LEU A 112 -17.00 -22.09 -9.55
N VAL A 113 -15.71 -21.77 -9.70
CA VAL A 113 -14.61 -22.41 -8.94
C VAL A 113 -14.68 -22.09 -7.44
N VAL A 114 -15.20 -20.92 -7.08
CA VAL A 114 -15.35 -20.46 -5.69
C VAL A 114 -16.73 -20.77 -5.08
N ARG A 115 -17.65 -21.39 -5.84
CA ARG A 115 -19.02 -21.60 -5.40
C ARG A 115 -19.07 -22.51 -4.17
N GLY A 116 -19.56 -21.98 -3.05
CA GLY A 116 -19.68 -22.69 -1.78
C GLY A 116 -18.35 -22.93 -1.04
N VAL A 117 -17.25 -22.35 -1.53
CA VAL A 117 -15.96 -22.37 -0.81
C VAL A 117 -16.03 -21.39 0.35
N ARG A 118 -15.64 -21.84 1.55
CA ARG A 118 -15.56 -20.98 2.74
C ARG A 118 -14.20 -20.28 2.80
N ILE A 119 -14.20 -18.96 2.66
CA ILE A 119 -12.97 -18.16 2.61
C ILE A 119 -12.94 -17.23 3.82
N GLY A 120 -11.89 -17.36 4.62
CA GLY A 120 -11.59 -16.39 5.67
C GLY A 120 -10.63 -15.33 5.16
N ILE A 121 -10.87 -14.07 5.54
CA ILE A 121 -9.98 -12.94 5.29
C ILE A 121 -9.54 -12.39 6.64
N ALA A 122 -8.24 -12.37 6.91
CA ALA A 122 -7.62 -11.88 8.14
C ALA A 122 -6.59 -10.80 7.78
N MET A 123 -7.05 -9.55 7.68
CA MET A 123 -6.23 -8.43 7.19
C MET A 123 -6.71 -7.12 7.83
N VAL A 124 -5.97 -6.04 7.63
CA VAL A 124 -6.44 -4.69 7.96
C VAL A 124 -7.80 -4.45 7.31
N LEU A 125 -8.83 -4.21 8.13
CA LEU A 125 -10.18 -4.00 7.67
C LEU A 125 -10.41 -2.52 7.36
N GLU A 126 -10.28 -2.23 6.07
CA GLU A 126 -10.48 -0.92 5.47
C GLU A 126 -11.44 -1.03 4.26
N PRO A 127 -11.85 0.09 3.62
CA PRO A 127 -12.81 0.05 2.51
C PRO A 127 -12.43 -0.89 1.36
N LYS A 128 -11.14 -1.04 1.07
CA LYS A 128 -10.62 -1.90 0.00
C LYS A 128 -10.70 -3.39 0.36
N THR A 129 -10.34 -3.75 1.60
CA THR A 129 -10.50 -5.11 2.13
C THR A 129 -11.97 -5.53 2.17
N ALA A 130 -12.86 -4.60 2.53
CA ALA A 130 -14.29 -4.85 2.44
C ALA A 130 -14.74 -5.17 1.02
N GLN A 131 -14.18 -4.51 0.00
CA GLN A 131 -14.47 -4.83 -1.40
C GLN A 131 -13.96 -6.21 -1.81
N LEU A 132 -12.77 -6.63 -1.39
CA LEU A 132 -12.31 -8.02 -1.62
C LEU A 132 -13.32 -9.04 -1.06
N ALA A 133 -13.81 -8.81 0.17
CA ALA A 133 -14.81 -9.68 0.80
C ALA A 133 -16.14 -9.72 0.02
N LEU A 134 -16.63 -8.55 -0.41
CA LEU A 134 -17.85 -8.42 -1.21
C LEU A 134 -17.72 -9.11 -2.58
N LEU A 135 -16.59 -8.92 -3.27
CA LEU A 135 -16.30 -9.53 -4.57
C LEU A 135 -16.27 -11.07 -4.48
N LEU A 136 -15.63 -11.64 -3.46
CA LEU A 136 -15.61 -13.09 -3.26
C LEU A 136 -16.99 -13.65 -2.94
N ARG A 137 -17.76 -12.98 -2.06
CA ARG A 137 -19.15 -13.35 -1.77
C ARG A 137 -20.00 -13.33 -3.04
N ASP A 138 -19.90 -12.26 -3.83
CA ASP A 138 -20.68 -12.09 -5.06
C ASP A 138 -20.24 -13.05 -6.18
N ALA A 139 -19.01 -13.57 -6.11
CA ALA A 139 -18.53 -14.67 -6.93
C ALA A 139 -19.06 -16.04 -6.49
N GLY A 140 -19.67 -16.14 -5.30
CA GLY A 140 -20.34 -17.34 -4.79
C GLY A 140 -19.66 -18.04 -3.63
N ALA A 141 -18.61 -17.44 -3.04
CA ALA A 141 -17.98 -17.95 -1.82
C ALA A 141 -18.81 -17.63 -0.56
N ASP A 142 -18.62 -18.42 0.50
CA ASP A 142 -19.06 -18.08 1.86
C ASP A 142 -17.90 -17.38 2.58
N VAL A 143 -18.05 -16.09 2.88
CA VAL A 143 -16.93 -15.24 3.31
C VAL A 143 -17.12 -14.83 4.75
N ALA A 144 -16.04 -14.92 5.54
CA ALA A 144 -15.95 -14.31 6.86
C ALA A 144 -14.70 -13.45 6.96
N VAL A 145 -14.75 -12.40 7.76
CA VAL A 145 -13.62 -11.49 7.99
C VAL A 145 -13.23 -11.51 9.45
N TYR A 146 -11.93 -11.55 9.72
CA TYR A 146 -11.33 -11.22 11.01
C TYR A 146 -10.41 -10.01 10.83
N ALA A 147 -10.37 -9.12 11.81
CA ALA A 147 -9.39 -8.05 11.86
C ALA A 147 -8.82 -7.95 13.28
N HIS A 148 -7.51 -7.71 13.38
CA HIS A 148 -6.88 -7.45 14.67
C HIS A 148 -7.44 -6.16 15.30
N PRO A 149 -7.40 -6.02 16.64
CA PRO A 149 -8.00 -4.87 17.34
C PRO A 149 -7.45 -3.50 16.90
N ASP A 150 -6.18 -3.44 16.50
CA ASP A 150 -5.50 -2.25 16.00
C ASP A 150 -5.59 -2.08 14.47
N GLU A 151 -6.25 -3.02 13.79
CA GLU A 151 -6.33 -3.08 12.32
C GLU A 151 -7.78 -3.03 11.82
N ILE A 152 -8.73 -2.59 12.66
CA ILE A 152 -10.16 -2.57 12.33
C ILE A 152 -10.75 -1.16 12.23
N ASP A 153 -11.24 -0.80 11.05
CA ASP A 153 -12.21 0.29 10.90
C ASP A 153 -13.61 -0.24 11.27
N VAL A 154 -14.09 0.15 12.45
CA VAL A 154 -15.37 -0.32 13.02
C VAL A 154 -16.58 0.10 12.18
N GLU A 155 -16.50 1.21 11.46
CA GLU A 155 -17.59 1.66 10.59
C GLU A 155 -17.63 0.82 9.31
N VAL A 156 -16.48 0.49 8.73
CA VAL A 156 -16.37 -0.45 7.61
C VAL A 156 -16.82 -1.86 8.01
N ALA A 157 -16.45 -2.31 9.21
CA ALA A 157 -16.94 -3.56 9.77
C ALA A 157 -18.48 -3.59 9.88
N ALA A 158 -19.09 -2.47 10.30
CA ALA A 158 -20.54 -2.34 10.33
C ALA A 158 -21.17 -2.42 8.93
N VAL A 159 -20.55 -1.81 7.92
CA VAL A 159 -21.00 -1.92 6.51
C VAL A 159 -20.97 -3.37 6.03
N LEU A 160 -19.89 -4.12 6.27
CA LEU A 160 -19.81 -5.53 5.90
C LEU A 160 -20.87 -6.39 6.58
N ARG A 161 -21.07 -6.20 7.90
CA ARG A 161 -22.10 -6.90 8.66
C ARG A 161 -23.50 -6.60 8.12
N ALA A 162 -23.79 -5.33 7.80
CA ALA A 162 -25.04 -4.92 7.18
C ALA A 162 -25.24 -5.52 5.78
N ARG A 163 -24.14 -5.75 5.04
CA ARG A 163 -24.10 -6.45 3.75
C ARG A 163 -24.02 -7.99 3.90
N GLY A 164 -24.22 -8.53 5.11
CA GLY A 164 -24.35 -9.96 5.34
C GLY A 164 -23.04 -10.75 5.41
N ILE A 165 -21.90 -10.08 5.53
CA ILE A 165 -20.60 -10.73 5.76
C ILE A 165 -20.28 -10.67 7.26
N PRO A 166 -20.11 -11.81 7.95
CA PRO A 166 -19.70 -11.82 9.35
C PRO A 166 -18.29 -11.24 9.51
N VAL A 167 -18.13 -10.35 10.50
CA VAL A 167 -16.86 -9.74 10.85
C VAL A 167 -16.59 -9.96 12.33
N ASP A 168 -15.48 -10.62 12.65
CA ASP A 168 -14.95 -10.85 13.99
C ASP A 168 -13.80 -9.86 14.24
N GLY A 169 -13.85 -9.08 15.33
CA GLY A 169 -12.85 -8.04 15.63
C GLY A 169 -13.49 -6.82 16.30
N ASP A 170 -12.77 -6.25 17.26
CA ASP A 170 -13.19 -5.08 18.04
C ASP A 170 -11.93 -4.42 18.66
N PRO A 171 -11.76 -3.08 18.58
CA PRO A 171 -10.62 -2.36 19.14
C PRO A 171 -10.40 -2.53 20.65
N ALA A 172 -11.42 -2.95 21.39
CA ALA A 172 -11.35 -3.17 22.83
C ALA A 172 -10.79 -4.56 23.20
N LEU A 173 -10.67 -5.49 22.24
CA LEU A 173 -10.13 -6.82 22.51
C LEU A 173 -8.64 -6.77 22.76
N SER A 174 -8.16 -7.62 23.67
CA SER A 174 -6.73 -7.79 23.93
C SER A 174 -6.45 -9.18 24.53
N GLY A 175 -5.23 -9.66 24.34
CA GLY A 175 -4.70 -10.86 24.98
C GLY A 175 -5.58 -12.10 24.76
N ALA A 176 -6.10 -12.69 25.84
CA ALA A 176 -6.89 -13.91 25.74
C ALA A 176 -8.24 -13.72 25.00
N ALA A 177 -8.85 -12.53 25.10
CA ALA A 177 -10.12 -12.25 24.45
C ALA A 177 -9.95 -12.07 22.93
N GLU A 178 -8.89 -11.37 22.53
CA GLU A 178 -8.47 -11.25 21.13
C GLU A 178 -8.18 -12.63 20.53
N ARG A 179 -7.33 -13.42 21.20
CA ARG A 179 -7.02 -14.79 20.77
C ARG A 179 -8.29 -15.63 20.63
N ALA A 180 -9.23 -15.53 21.56
CA ALA A 180 -10.49 -16.27 21.49
C ALA A 180 -11.34 -15.88 20.27
N ALA A 181 -11.35 -14.60 19.87
CA ALA A 181 -12.03 -14.13 18.67
C ALA A 181 -11.39 -14.71 17.39
N ALA A 182 -10.07 -14.65 17.28
CA ALA A 182 -9.33 -15.24 16.14
C ALA A 182 -9.55 -16.76 16.03
N VAL A 183 -9.55 -17.48 17.16
CA VAL A 183 -9.85 -18.92 17.18
C VAL A 183 -11.31 -19.21 16.81
N ALA A 184 -12.26 -18.39 17.26
CA ALA A 184 -13.67 -18.53 16.89
C ALA A 184 -13.87 -18.35 15.37
N PHE A 185 -13.18 -17.38 14.78
CA PHE A 185 -13.13 -17.17 13.33
C PHE A 185 -12.61 -18.41 12.59
N LEU A 186 -11.47 -18.98 13.02
CA LEU A 186 -10.91 -20.21 12.43
C LEU A 186 -11.86 -21.41 12.56
N ARG A 187 -12.62 -21.51 13.66
CA ARG A 187 -13.58 -22.60 13.91
C ARG A 187 -14.84 -22.57 13.03
N ARG A 188 -14.99 -21.57 12.17
CA ARG A 188 -16.00 -21.57 11.09
C ARG A 188 -15.74 -22.66 10.04
N GLY A 189 -14.60 -23.33 10.12
CA GLY A 189 -14.22 -24.45 9.25
C GLY A 189 -13.82 -23.97 7.87
N LEU A 190 -13.05 -22.90 7.78
CA LEU A 190 -12.63 -22.29 6.53
C LEU A 190 -11.96 -23.32 5.60
N ASP A 191 -12.17 -23.18 4.28
CA ASP A 191 -11.47 -23.96 3.26
C ASP A 191 -10.19 -23.23 2.81
N LEU A 192 -10.20 -21.90 2.75
CA LEU A 192 -9.06 -21.05 2.44
C LEU A 192 -8.94 -19.90 3.44
N LEU A 193 -7.71 -19.43 3.66
CA LEU A 193 -7.41 -18.27 4.49
C LEU A 193 -6.54 -17.27 3.72
N LEU A 194 -6.99 -16.03 3.61
CA LEU A 194 -6.20 -14.89 3.11
C LEU A 194 -5.72 -14.11 4.33
N ASP A 195 -4.41 -13.97 4.51
CA ASP A 195 -3.81 -13.41 5.72
C ASP A 195 -2.82 -12.28 5.38
N ASP A 196 -2.72 -11.33 6.30
CA ASP A 196 -1.77 -10.21 6.30
C ASP A 196 -0.92 -10.30 7.56
N GLY A 197 0.36 -10.65 7.41
CA GLY A 197 1.30 -10.77 8.55
C GLY A 197 1.41 -12.18 9.14
N SER A 198 0.68 -13.16 8.60
CA SER A 198 0.68 -14.59 8.94
C SER A 198 0.22 -14.95 10.35
N HIS A 199 -0.36 -14.01 11.09
CA HIS A 199 -0.75 -14.21 12.48
C HIS A 199 -1.82 -15.29 12.62
N VAL A 200 -2.81 -15.30 11.72
CA VAL A 200 -3.95 -16.23 11.78
C VAL A 200 -3.59 -17.58 11.16
N ILE A 201 -2.77 -17.61 10.09
CA ILE A 201 -2.19 -18.85 9.53
C ILE A 201 -1.41 -19.59 10.61
N ARG A 202 -0.55 -18.88 11.36
CA ARG A 202 0.26 -19.48 12.42
C ARG A 202 -0.60 -19.95 13.59
N LEU A 203 -1.56 -19.14 14.01
CA LEU A 203 -2.51 -19.53 15.06
C LEU A 203 -3.31 -20.80 14.67
N ALA A 204 -3.67 -20.94 13.39
CA ALA A 204 -4.33 -22.16 12.91
C ALA A 204 -3.45 -23.41 13.10
N HIS A 205 -2.14 -23.31 12.92
CA HIS A 205 -1.21 -24.42 13.19
C HIS A 205 -1.07 -24.69 14.70
N GLU A 206 -0.93 -23.64 15.51
CA GLU A 206 -0.84 -23.76 16.97
C GLU A 206 -2.08 -24.43 17.59
N GLU A 207 -3.26 -24.18 17.02
CA GLU A 207 -4.53 -24.76 17.46
C GLU A 207 -4.87 -26.10 16.81
N GLY A 208 -4.02 -26.60 15.89
CA GLY A 208 -4.30 -27.82 15.12
C GLY A 208 -5.50 -27.70 14.16
N LEU A 209 -5.88 -26.48 13.80
CA LEU A 209 -6.96 -26.16 12.86
C LEU A 209 -6.47 -26.04 11.42
N ALA A 210 -5.16 -25.90 11.19
CA ALA A 210 -4.60 -25.77 9.85
C ALA A 210 -4.92 -26.97 8.95
N ALA A 211 -5.05 -28.17 9.51
CA ALA A 211 -5.35 -29.40 8.77
C ALA A 211 -6.70 -29.39 8.04
N SER A 212 -7.64 -28.50 8.40
CA SER A 212 -8.90 -28.34 7.66
C SER A 212 -8.80 -27.36 6.48
N LEU A 213 -7.74 -26.55 6.42
CA LEU A 213 -7.52 -25.61 5.32
C LEU A 213 -6.95 -26.35 4.11
N ARG A 214 -7.48 -26.04 2.92
CA ARG A 214 -6.88 -26.45 1.65
C ARG A 214 -5.61 -25.67 1.34
N GLY A 215 -5.48 -24.46 1.88
CA GLY A 215 -4.31 -23.60 1.71
C GLY A 215 -4.58 -22.18 2.17
N ALA A 216 -3.55 -21.34 2.07
CA ALA A 216 -3.63 -19.92 2.42
C ALA A 216 -2.87 -19.03 1.44
N ALA A 217 -3.07 -17.73 1.52
CA ALA A 217 -2.28 -16.72 0.83
C ALA A 217 -1.79 -15.66 1.83
N GLU A 218 -0.53 -15.24 1.70
CA GLU A 218 0.12 -14.30 2.62
C GLU A 218 0.65 -13.07 1.87
N GLU A 219 0.20 -11.88 2.29
CA GLU A 219 0.41 -10.62 1.57
C GLU A 219 1.69 -9.86 1.92
N THR A 220 2.37 -10.21 3.01
CA THR A 220 3.49 -9.41 3.49
C THR A 220 4.82 -10.12 3.48
N THR A 221 5.88 -9.32 3.35
CA THR A 221 7.26 -9.80 3.52
C THR A 221 7.50 -10.31 4.94
N SER A 222 6.95 -9.60 5.94
CA SER A 222 7.07 -9.94 7.36
C SER A 222 6.34 -11.23 7.71
N GLY A 223 5.17 -11.49 7.13
CA GLY A 223 4.42 -12.73 7.29
C GLY A 223 5.06 -13.93 6.57
N LEU A 224 5.67 -13.74 5.40
CA LEU A 224 6.36 -14.84 4.70
C LEU A 224 7.62 -15.34 5.41
N ALA A 225 8.34 -14.47 6.12
CA ALA A 225 9.56 -14.85 6.84
C ALA A 225 9.36 -16.02 7.85
N PRO A 226 8.41 -15.95 8.80
CA PRO A 226 8.12 -17.06 9.71
C PRO A 226 7.52 -18.26 8.98
N LEU A 227 6.70 -18.08 7.94
CA LEU A 227 6.14 -19.23 7.19
C LEU A 227 7.23 -20.02 6.45
N ARG A 228 8.19 -19.34 5.82
CA ARG A 228 9.38 -19.99 5.22
C ARG A 228 10.24 -20.69 6.28
N ARG A 229 10.23 -20.21 7.53
CA ARG A 229 10.87 -20.91 8.64
C ARG A 229 10.09 -22.17 9.02
N MET A 230 8.78 -22.09 9.18
CA MET A 230 7.92 -23.25 9.45
C MET A 230 8.09 -24.35 8.39
N GLN A 231 8.19 -23.97 7.11
CA GLN A 231 8.49 -24.92 6.03
C GLN A 231 9.85 -25.61 6.22
N ARG A 232 10.91 -24.87 6.53
CA ARG A 232 12.25 -25.44 6.79
C ARG A 232 12.26 -26.37 7.99
N ASP A 233 11.47 -26.04 9.00
CA ASP A 233 11.34 -26.81 10.24
C ASP A 233 10.37 -28.00 10.08
N GLY A 234 9.69 -28.11 8.94
CA GLY A 234 8.77 -29.22 8.62
C GLY A 234 7.44 -29.17 9.37
N VAL A 235 7.01 -27.98 9.82
CA VAL A 235 5.80 -27.76 10.64
C VAL A 235 4.72 -26.91 9.94
N LEU A 236 4.94 -26.56 8.66
CA LEU A 236 3.92 -25.92 7.83
C LEU A 236 3.11 -27.01 7.13
N ASP A 237 1.86 -27.19 7.53
CA ASP A 237 1.02 -28.33 7.14
C ASP A 237 0.16 -28.07 5.89
N ILE A 238 0.12 -26.83 5.40
CA ILE A 238 -0.70 -26.39 4.28
C ILE A 238 0.13 -25.71 3.19
N PRO A 239 -0.33 -25.71 1.93
CA PRO A 239 0.26 -24.83 0.91
C PRO A 239 -0.10 -23.38 1.19
N VAL A 240 0.89 -22.50 1.08
CA VAL A 240 0.73 -21.04 1.18
C VAL A 240 1.23 -20.40 -0.11
N ILE A 241 0.41 -19.56 -0.75
CA ILE A 241 0.84 -18.74 -1.88
C ILE A 241 1.45 -17.44 -1.35
N ALA A 242 2.70 -17.19 -1.73
CA ALA A 242 3.41 -15.96 -1.43
C ALA A 242 2.96 -14.82 -2.35
N VAL A 243 1.79 -14.23 -2.09
CA VAL A 243 1.25 -13.16 -2.94
C VAL A 243 2.08 -11.88 -2.85
N ASN A 244 2.74 -11.64 -1.72
CA ASN A 244 3.74 -10.57 -1.61
C ASN A 244 4.81 -10.63 -2.71
N ASP A 245 5.25 -11.83 -3.10
CA ASP A 245 6.32 -12.01 -4.08
C ASP A 245 5.86 -11.75 -5.53
N ALA A 246 4.57 -11.54 -5.78
CA ALA A 246 4.06 -11.17 -7.10
C ALA A 246 4.61 -9.80 -7.52
N GLN A 247 4.98 -9.66 -8.80
CA GLN A 247 5.55 -8.42 -9.32
C GLN A 247 4.52 -7.30 -9.34
N THR A 248 3.26 -7.62 -9.68
CA THR A 248 2.15 -6.65 -9.64
C THR A 248 1.82 -6.16 -8.23
N LYS A 249 2.24 -6.90 -7.19
CA LYS A 249 2.18 -6.46 -5.79
C LYS A 249 3.42 -5.64 -5.44
N THR A 250 4.58 -6.29 -5.31
CA THR A 250 5.81 -5.66 -4.75
C THR A 250 6.29 -4.44 -5.56
N SER A 251 6.14 -4.46 -6.88
CA SER A 251 6.64 -3.37 -7.74
C SER A 251 5.74 -2.13 -7.70
N PHE A 252 4.48 -2.29 -7.30
CA PHE A 252 3.49 -1.23 -7.35
C PHE A 252 3.12 -0.71 -5.95
N ASP A 253 2.74 -1.63 -5.07
CA ASP A 253 2.27 -1.36 -3.72
C ASP A 253 3.30 -0.57 -2.91
N ASN A 254 4.50 -1.09 -2.79
CA ASN A 254 5.55 -0.47 -1.97
C ASN A 254 6.05 0.85 -2.56
N ARG A 255 6.28 0.90 -3.88
CA ARG A 255 6.94 2.03 -4.53
C ARG A 255 6.00 3.21 -4.76
N TYR A 256 4.79 2.95 -5.27
CA TYR A 256 3.83 4.00 -5.60
C TYR A 256 2.78 4.16 -4.49
N GLY A 257 2.25 3.05 -3.95
CA GLY A 257 1.26 3.08 -2.87
C GLY A 257 1.82 3.65 -1.59
N THR A 258 2.74 2.92 -0.94
CA THR A 258 3.34 3.33 0.34
C THR A 258 4.12 4.64 0.21
N GLY A 259 4.81 4.84 -0.92
CA GLY A 259 5.48 6.11 -1.23
C GLY A 259 4.53 7.32 -1.18
N GLN A 260 3.42 7.27 -1.92
CA GLN A 260 2.43 8.35 -1.93
C GLN A 260 1.75 8.48 -0.57
N SER A 261 1.20 7.39 -0.05
CA SER A 261 0.34 7.40 1.14
C SER A 261 1.10 7.85 2.39
N CYS A 262 2.33 7.36 2.61
CA CYS A 262 3.13 7.75 3.77
C CYS A 262 3.59 9.20 3.69
N VAL A 263 4.15 9.62 2.55
CA VAL A 263 4.67 10.98 2.41
C VAL A 263 3.54 12.01 2.48
N PHE A 264 2.38 11.72 1.90
CA PHE A 264 1.23 12.62 1.97
C PHE A 264 0.63 12.69 3.38
N ALA A 265 0.53 11.55 4.09
CA ALA A 265 0.09 11.53 5.49
C ALA A 265 1.03 12.34 6.40
N ILE A 266 2.34 12.21 6.21
CA ILE A 266 3.35 12.99 6.93
C ILE A 266 3.18 14.48 6.63
N ALA A 267 3.08 14.86 5.36
CA ALA A 267 2.91 16.25 4.97
C ALA A 267 1.60 16.86 5.50
N ASP A 268 0.49 16.14 5.44
CA ASP A 268 -0.81 16.55 6.00
C ASP A 268 -0.72 16.72 7.53
N ALA A 269 -0.11 15.77 8.24
CA ALA A 269 0.04 15.83 9.70
C ALA A 269 0.91 17.01 10.16
N LEU A 270 1.97 17.32 9.43
CA LEU A 270 2.86 18.45 9.71
C LEU A 270 2.22 19.80 9.37
N ASP A 271 1.55 19.91 8.22
CA ASP A 271 0.82 21.13 7.84
C ASP A 271 -0.24 21.47 8.89
N ALA A 272 -0.92 20.47 9.46
CA ALA A 272 -1.93 20.66 10.50
C ALA A 272 -1.40 21.27 11.80
N VAL A 273 -0.08 21.24 12.03
CA VAL A 273 0.59 21.88 13.17
C VAL A 273 1.52 23.02 12.76
N GLY A 274 1.36 23.54 11.53
CA GLY A 274 2.09 24.70 11.02
C GLY A 274 3.54 24.42 10.59
N ILE A 275 3.90 23.15 10.32
CA ILE A 275 5.23 22.76 9.88
C ILE A 275 5.18 22.33 8.42
N ALA A 276 5.95 22.98 7.54
CA ALA A 276 6.10 22.53 6.17
C ALA A 276 7.18 21.45 6.08
N MET A 277 6.85 20.30 5.50
CA MET A 277 7.77 19.15 5.37
C MET A 277 9.08 19.51 4.67
N ARG A 278 9.00 20.36 3.63
CA ARG A 278 10.15 20.80 2.82
C ARG A 278 11.16 21.67 3.57
N ASP A 279 10.78 22.23 4.72
CA ASP A 279 11.69 23.05 5.54
C ASP A 279 12.65 22.18 6.36
N GLN A 280 12.42 20.86 6.39
CA GLN A 280 13.25 19.89 7.08
C GLN A 280 14.12 19.11 6.09
N PRO A 281 15.43 18.91 6.37
CA PRO A 281 16.16 17.85 5.68
C PRO A 281 15.50 16.51 5.99
N ALA A 282 15.30 15.68 4.96
CA ALA A 282 14.66 14.38 5.12
C ALA A 282 15.68 13.26 5.04
N VAL A 283 15.55 12.27 5.92
CA VAL A 283 16.39 11.07 5.99
C VAL A 283 15.50 9.85 5.89
N VAL A 284 15.68 9.07 4.83
CA VAL A 284 14.99 7.79 4.66
C VAL A 284 15.91 6.68 5.17
N VAL A 285 15.43 5.92 6.15
CA VAL A 285 16.15 4.78 6.74
C VAL A 285 15.62 3.50 6.11
N GLY A 286 16.44 2.81 5.33
CA GLY A 286 15.97 1.72 4.48
C GLY A 286 15.73 2.19 3.04
N TYR A 287 16.37 1.54 2.06
CA TYR A 287 16.29 1.82 0.62
C TYR A 287 15.91 0.57 -0.18
N GLY A 288 15.00 -0.22 0.39
CA GLY A 288 14.22 -1.23 -0.34
C GLY A 288 13.05 -0.60 -1.11
N PRO A 289 12.10 -1.39 -1.64
CA PRO A 289 10.99 -0.86 -2.45
C PRO A 289 10.17 0.26 -1.79
N VAL A 290 9.88 0.14 -0.48
CA VAL A 290 9.20 1.20 0.29
C VAL A 290 10.07 2.45 0.39
N GLY A 291 11.34 2.31 0.77
CA GLY A 291 12.28 3.42 0.89
C GLY A 291 12.54 4.16 -0.43
N GLU A 292 12.60 3.44 -1.56
CA GLU A 292 12.67 4.02 -2.90
C GLU A 292 11.44 4.88 -3.19
N GLY A 293 10.24 4.38 -2.87
CA GLY A 293 8.99 5.10 -3.00
C GLY A 293 8.95 6.37 -2.14
N VAL A 294 9.27 6.25 -0.85
CA VAL A 294 9.30 7.38 0.09
C VAL A 294 10.31 8.44 -0.36
N ALA A 295 11.53 8.06 -0.72
CA ALA A 295 12.55 9.00 -1.18
C ALA A 295 12.13 9.74 -2.47
N ALA A 296 11.53 9.03 -3.43
CA ALA A 296 11.04 9.63 -4.66
C ALA A 296 9.92 10.64 -4.41
N HIS A 297 8.94 10.31 -3.56
CA HIS A 297 7.82 11.20 -3.26
C HIS A 297 8.25 12.41 -2.42
N LEU A 298 9.14 12.24 -1.44
CA LEU A 298 9.75 13.35 -0.70
C LEU A 298 10.44 14.34 -1.65
N ARG A 299 11.25 13.83 -2.59
CA ARG A 299 11.94 14.66 -3.58
C ARG A 299 10.96 15.36 -4.51
N ALA A 300 9.88 14.68 -4.93
CA ALA A 300 8.81 15.29 -5.74
C ALA A 300 8.13 16.45 -5.01
N LEU A 301 7.93 16.34 -3.68
CA LEU A 301 7.43 17.44 -2.85
C LEU A 301 8.49 18.49 -2.49
N GLY A 302 9.69 18.41 -3.06
CA GLY A 302 10.75 19.41 -2.90
C GLY A 302 11.61 19.24 -1.64
N ALA A 303 11.50 18.14 -0.90
CA ALA A 303 12.36 17.87 0.25
C ALA A 303 13.79 17.53 -0.19
N ARG A 304 14.77 17.93 0.63
CA ARG A 304 16.17 17.52 0.46
C ARG A 304 16.39 16.18 1.13
N VAL A 305 16.50 15.12 0.32
CA VAL A 305 16.52 13.72 0.80
C VAL A 305 17.95 13.16 0.89
N SER A 306 18.24 12.51 2.02
CA SER A 306 19.40 11.64 2.23
C SER A 306 18.93 10.24 2.65
N VAL A 307 19.79 9.24 2.53
CA VAL A 307 19.47 7.84 2.80
C VAL A 307 20.45 7.25 3.81
N ALA A 308 19.93 6.51 4.79
CA ALA A 308 20.71 5.66 5.68
C ALA A 308 20.36 4.19 5.38
N GLU A 309 21.34 3.40 4.94
CA GLU A 309 21.12 2.02 4.50
C GLU A 309 22.25 1.09 4.95
N ALA A 310 21.90 -0.10 5.40
CA ALA A 310 22.83 -1.12 5.89
C ALA A 310 23.31 -2.06 4.78
N ASP A 311 22.49 -2.31 3.76
CA ASP A 311 22.86 -3.10 2.59
C ASP A 311 23.68 -2.27 1.59
N ALA A 312 24.91 -2.70 1.32
CA ALA A 312 25.84 -1.96 0.47
C ALA A 312 25.36 -1.78 -0.99
N VAL A 313 24.59 -2.74 -1.53
CA VAL A 313 24.06 -2.64 -2.90
C VAL A 313 22.93 -1.63 -2.97
N ARG A 314 22.03 -1.65 -1.99
CA ARG A 314 20.94 -0.66 -1.89
C ARG A 314 21.47 0.73 -1.60
N ALA A 315 22.48 0.86 -0.73
CA ALA A 315 23.18 2.11 -0.47
C ALA A 315 23.84 2.67 -1.75
N LEU A 316 24.54 1.82 -2.51
CA LEU A 316 25.14 2.22 -3.78
C LEU A 316 24.09 2.67 -4.79
N ARG A 317 22.94 1.97 -4.86
CA ARG A 317 21.81 2.36 -5.70
C ARG A 317 21.25 3.72 -5.29
N ALA A 318 21.03 3.97 -3.99
CA ALA A 318 20.56 5.28 -3.49
C ALA A 318 21.49 6.42 -3.93
N ALA A 319 22.81 6.20 -3.85
CA ALA A 319 23.78 7.19 -4.32
C ALA A 319 23.67 7.45 -5.83
N HIS A 320 23.43 6.42 -6.65
CA HIS A 320 23.23 6.56 -8.09
C HIS A 320 21.87 7.21 -8.46
N ASP A 321 20.85 7.03 -7.61
CA ASP A 321 19.56 7.72 -7.75
C ASP A 321 19.62 9.21 -7.33
N GLY A 322 20.79 9.65 -6.84
CA GLY A 322 21.12 11.04 -6.54
C GLY A 322 20.97 11.44 -5.07
N TYR A 323 20.85 10.49 -4.15
CA TYR A 323 20.73 10.77 -2.71
C TYR A 323 22.08 10.73 -2.01
N ALA A 324 22.30 11.62 -1.04
CA ALA A 324 23.45 11.50 -0.15
C ALA A 324 23.26 10.29 0.77
N VAL A 325 24.29 9.46 0.91
CA VAL A 325 24.25 8.27 1.75
C VAL A 325 25.25 8.40 2.89
N ALA A 326 24.76 8.30 4.12
CA ALA A 326 25.57 8.39 5.33
C ALA A 326 24.91 7.65 6.50
N SER A 327 25.59 7.60 7.64
CA SER A 327 25.03 6.94 8.83
C SER A 327 23.83 7.71 9.37
N LEU A 328 22.83 7.00 9.94
CA LEU A 328 21.66 7.64 10.52
C LEU A 328 22.03 8.64 11.63
N ARG A 329 23.04 8.34 12.46
CA ARG A 329 23.50 9.23 13.54
C ARG A 329 24.07 10.56 13.02
N GLU A 330 24.66 10.55 11.83
CA GLU A 330 25.17 11.76 11.18
C GLU A 330 24.04 12.60 10.56
N LEU A 331 23.05 11.93 9.96
CA LEU A 331 21.98 12.58 9.21
C LEU A 331 20.79 13.02 10.06
N ALA A 332 20.53 12.34 11.18
CA ALA A 332 19.35 12.54 12.01
C ALA A 332 19.21 13.92 12.68
N PRO A 333 20.29 14.56 13.20
CA PRO A 333 20.14 15.80 13.96
C PRO A 333 19.36 16.89 13.21
N GLY A 334 18.21 17.30 13.75
CA GLY A 334 17.34 18.31 13.16
C GLY A 334 16.61 17.89 11.88
N ALA A 335 16.62 16.60 11.53
CA ALA A 335 15.98 16.09 10.32
C ALA A 335 14.58 15.52 10.57
N LEU A 336 13.81 15.41 9.48
CA LEU A 336 12.68 14.48 9.36
C LEU A 336 13.24 13.09 9.05
N VAL A 337 13.20 12.19 10.03
CA VAL A 337 13.62 10.80 9.89
C VAL A 337 12.40 9.93 9.57
N ILE A 338 12.46 9.17 8.49
CA ILE A 338 11.40 8.25 8.06
C ILE A 338 11.97 6.84 8.00
N SER A 339 11.48 5.96 8.88
CA SER A 339 11.85 4.54 8.85
C SER A 339 11.05 3.79 7.79
N ALA A 340 11.74 3.07 6.91
CA ALA A 340 11.19 2.27 5.82
C ALA A 340 11.85 0.89 5.75
N THR A 341 12.31 0.38 6.90
CA THR A 341 13.01 -0.91 7.00
C THR A 341 12.06 -2.07 7.28
N GLY A 342 10.94 -1.81 7.97
CA GLY A 342 10.06 -2.87 8.48
C GLY A 342 10.76 -3.74 9.52
N ALA A 343 11.71 -3.18 10.27
CA ALA A 343 12.48 -3.88 11.29
C ALA A 343 12.38 -3.18 12.66
N PRO A 344 12.17 -3.93 13.76
CA PRO A 344 12.25 -3.37 15.12
C PRO A 344 13.61 -2.72 15.39
N HIS A 345 13.62 -1.73 16.28
CA HIS A 345 14.81 -1.02 16.75
C HIS A 345 15.59 -0.29 15.64
N THR A 346 14.89 0.13 14.57
CA THR A 346 15.51 0.86 13.47
C THR A 346 15.86 2.29 13.89
N VAL A 347 14.94 2.97 14.58
CA VAL A 347 15.15 4.33 15.09
C VAL A 347 15.37 4.26 16.60
N GLY A 348 16.64 4.28 17.01
CA GLY A 348 17.04 4.24 18.41
C GLY A 348 16.70 5.53 19.18
N ALA A 349 16.64 5.42 20.51
CA ALA A 349 16.33 6.56 21.39
C ALA A 349 17.29 7.75 21.24
N ASP A 350 18.55 7.53 20.85
CA ASP A 350 19.53 8.58 20.57
C ASP A 350 19.17 9.40 19.32
N VAL A 351 18.56 8.75 18.31
CA VAL A 351 18.03 9.42 17.12
C VAL A 351 16.77 10.20 17.50
N VAL A 352 15.86 9.61 18.27
CA VAL A 352 14.66 10.29 18.77
C VAL A 352 15.01 11.56 19.57
N ALA A 353 16.11 11.55 20.32
CA ALA A 353 16.55 12.71 21.09
C ALA A 353 17.10 13.87 20.24
N THR A 354 17.51 13.63 18.99
CA THR A 354 18.22 14.62 18.17
C THR A 354 17.49 14.98 16.87
N ALA A 355 16.63 14.10 16.36
CA ALA A 355 15.79 14.36 15.20
C ALA A 355 14.78 15.47 15.48
N ALA A 356 14.37 16.20 14.43
CA ALA A 356 13.27 17.14 14.55
C ALA A 356 11.93 16.38 14.56
N ILE A 357 11.79 15.41 13.66
CA ILE A 357 10.56 14.66 13.42
C ILE A 357 10.92 13.20 13.12
N VAL A 358 10.13 12.25 13.63
CA VAL A 358 10.22 10.82 13.32
C VAL A 358 8.87 10.33 12.81
N ALA A 359 8.90 9.58 11.71
CA ALA A 359 7.75 8.89 11.14
C ALA A 359 8.13 7.47 10.67
N VAL A 360 7.14 6.60 10.48
CA VAL A 360 7.36 5.19 10.11
C VAL A 360 6.47 4.81 8.93
N ALA A 361 7.09 4.26 7.90
CA ALA A 361 6.46 3.64 6.73
C ALA A 361 6.59 2.11 6.71
N GLY A 362 7.45 1.52 7.56
CA GLY A 362 7.68 0.06 7.64
C GLY A 362 6.60 -0.69 8.41
N GLY A 363 6.09 -0.11 9.50
CA GLY A 363 4.85 -0.50 10.15
C GLY A 363 4.95 -1.73 11.08
N VAL A 364 6.15 -2.09 11.56
CA VAL A 364 6.30 -3.21 12.51
C VAL A 364 6.35 -2.73 13.97
N PRO A 365 5.95 -3.58 14.94
CA PRO A 365 6.08 -3.25 16.35
C PRO A 365 7.52 -2.90 16.73
N HIS A 366 7.67 -1.84 17.54
CA HIS A 366 8.97 -1.35 18.04
C HIS A 366 9.96 -0.89 16.96
N GLU A 367 9.50 -0.46 15.78
CA GLU A 367 10.40 0.13 14.77
C GLU A 367 11.08 1.43 15.27
N VAL A 368 10.44 2.14 16.21
CA VAL A 368 10.99 3.29 16.94
C VAL A 368 11.10 2.96 18.43
N ASP A 369 12.29 3.18 19.00
CA ASP A 369 12.58 2.98 20.41
C ASP A 369 12.14 4.19 21.23
N VAL A 370 10.85 4.22 21.59
CA VAL A 370 10.25 5.29 22.38
C VAL A 370 9.26 4.74 23.41
N ASP A 371 9.27 5.31 24.61
CA ASP A 371 8.24 5.04 25.61
C ASP A 371 6.95 5.79 25.22
N LEU A 372 5.96 5.05 24.72
CA LEU A 372 4.67 5.59 24.30
C LEU A 372 3.91 6.31 25.43
N THR A 373 4.19 6.01 26.70
CA THR A 373 3.56 6.67 27.84
C THR A 373 4.16 8.05 28.12
N SER A 374 5.34 8.32 27.59
CA SER A 374 6.05 9.61 27.70
C SER A 374 5.59 10.66 26.68
N LEU A 375 4.87 10.24 25.64
CA LEU A 375 4.39 11.10 24.57
C LEU A 375 3.38 12.15 25.08
N ARG A 376 3.48 13.37 24.55
CA ARG A 376 2.57 14.49 24.85
C ARG A 376 2.06 15.11 23.56
N PRO A 377 0.76 15.46 23.45
CA PRO A 377 0.23 16.13 22.27
C PRO A 377 1.05 17.39 21.93
N TYR A 378 1.38 17.58 20.66
CA TYR A 378 2.07 18.77 20.20
C TYR A 378 1.08 19.88 19.87
N ALA A 379 1.43 21.11 20.28
CA ALA A 379 0.75 22.33 19.86
C ALA A 379 1.72 23.16 19.03
N GLY A 380 1.28 23.54 17.82
CA GLY A 380 2.00 24.42 16.91
C GLY A 380 2.16 25.84 17.46
N ALA A 381 2.90 26.67 16.72
CA ALA A 381 3.25 28.01 17.15
C ALA A 381 2.03 28.93 17.39
N HIS A 382 0.89 28.64 16.77
CA HIS A 382 -0.36 29.40 16.96
C HIS A 382 -1.45 28.58 17.67
N GLY A 383 -1.07 27.48 18.33
CA GLY A 383 -1.97 26.62 19.08
C GLY A 383 -2.70 25.59 18.22
N GLU A 384 -2.29 25.39 16.97
CA GLU A 384 -2.80 24.32 16.12
C GLU A 384 -2.42 22.95 16.71
N THR A 385 -3.34 21.99 16.66
CA THR A 385 -3.12 20.65 17.19
C THR A 385 -3.50 19.61 16.15
N SER A 386 -2.75 18.51 16.10
CA SER A 386 -3.09 17.32 15.32
C SER A 386 -3.17 16.12 16.24
N PRO A 387 -4.19 15.25 16.11
CA PRO A 387 -4.26 14.00 16.88
C PRO A 387 -3.15 13.01 16.50
N HIS A 388 -2.41 13.26 15.42
CA HIS A 388 -1.37 12.39 14.91
C HIS A 388 0.05 12.91 15.20
N VAL A 389 0.21 14.02 15.92
CA VAL A 389 1.53 14.59 16.22
C VAL A 389 1.72 14.75 17.72
N ASP A 390 2.62 13.92 18.25
CA ASP A 390 3.04 13.97 19.63
C ASP A 390 4.50 14.42 19.74
N ARG A 391 4.92 14.85 20.93
CA ARG A 391 6.30 15.15 21.28
C ARG A 391 6.81 14.10 22.26
N ALA A 392 7.99 13.54 21.96
CA ALA A 392 8.66 12.56 22.81
C ALA A 392 9.60 13.25 23.81
N GLY A 393 9.10 13.58 25.01
CA GLY A 393 9.85 14.32 26.02
C GLY A 393 10.38 15.65 25.46
N ASP A 394 11.69 15.89 25.58
CA ASP A 394 12.36 17.05 24.98
C ASP A 394 12.91 16.78 23.56
N GLY A 395 12.65 15.59 22.99
CA GLY A 395 13.19 15.12 21.72
C GLY A 395 12.33 15.46 20.49
N ALA A 396 12.26 14.53 19.54
CA ALA A 396 11.56 14.70 18.28
C ALA A 396 10.03 14.82 18.43
N LEU A 397 9.41 15.41 17.41
CA LEU A 397 8.00 15.16 17.12
C LEU A 397 7.85 13.75 16.55
N LEU A 398 6.84 13.01 17.00
CA LEU A 398 6.55 11.66 16.54
C LEU A 398 5.19 11.66 15.86
N ILE A 399 5.18 11.28 14.58
CA ILE A 399 3.93 11.15 13.82
C ILE A 399 3.33 9.78 14.08
N ALA A 400 2.01 9.74 14.27
CA ALA A 400 1.23 8.53 14.49
C ALA A 400 1.76 7.66 15.65
N ARG A 401 2.37 8.29 16.66
CA ARG A 401 2.99 7.61 17.82
C ARG A 401 4.03 6.55 17.42
N GLY A 402 4.63 6.65 16.23
CA GLY A 402 5.61 5.69 15.71
C GLY A 402 5.00 4.45 15.04
N GLY A 403 3.68 4.42 14.85
CA GLY A 403 3.00 3.40 14.04
C GLY A 403 3.13 3.66 12.53
N CYS A 404 2.63 2.72 11.72
CA CYS A 404 2.60 2.85 10.27
C CYS A 404 1.78 4.07 9.84
N VAL A 405 2.46 5.12 9.35
CA VAL A 405 1.89 6.47 9.27
C VAL A 405 0.72 6.58 8.29
N ASN A 406 0.78 5.86 7.17
CA ASN A 406 -0.31 5.84 6.20
C ASN A 406 -1.57 5.14 6.72
N LEU A 407 -1.46 4.19 7.65
CA LEU A 407 -2.60 3.51 8.28
C LEU A 407 -3.12 4.29 9.50
N ALA A 408 -2.20 4.80 10.33
CA ALA A 408 -2.56 5.42 11.61
C ALA A 408 -2.87 6.92 11.50
N ALA A 409 -2.46 7.58 10.42
CA ALA A 409 -2.75 9.00 10.16
C ALA A 409 -3.44 9.26 8.81
N ALA A 410 -3.77 8.21 8.04
CA ALA A 410 -4.51 8.30 6.79
C ALA A 410 -5.30 6.99 6.54
N GLU A 411 -5.78 6.78 5.31
CA GLU A 411 -6.61 5.63 4.91
C GLU A 411 -5.79 4.55 4.15
N GLY A 412 -4.54 4.33 4.53
CA GLY A 412 -3.65 3.34 3.92
C GLY A 412 -3.28 3.63 2.47
N ASN A 413 -2.94 2.58 1.72
CA ASN A 413 -2.56 2.71 0.31
C ASN A 413 -3.74 3.06 -0.59
N PRO A 414 -3.51 3.75 -1.73
CA PRO A 414 -4.58 4.14 -2.64
C PRO A 414 -5.39 2.96 -3.17
N ILE A 415 -6.67 3.20 -3.51
CA ILE A 415 -7.59 2.17 -3.99
C ILE A 415 -7.00 1.40 -5.19
N GLU A 416 -6.46 2.08 -6.19
CA GLU A 416 -5.97 1.38 -7.40
C GLU A 416 -4.70 0.55 -7.16
N ILE A 417 -3.99 0.81 -6.07
CA ILE A 417 -2.86 -0.02 -5.65
C ILE A 417 -3.37 -1.29 -4.97
N MET A 418 -4.35 -1.16 -4.08
CA MET A 418 -4.97 -2.32 -3.43
C MET A 418 -5.76 -3.16 -4.43
N ASP A 419 -6.28 -2.56 -5.49
CA ASP A 419 -6.89 -3.30 -6.60
C ASP A 419 -5.92 -4.32 -7.22
N LEU A 420 -4.66 -3.94 -7.43
CA LEU A 420 -3.64 -4.89 -7.93
C LEU A 420 -3.30 -5.96 -6.89
N SER A 421 -3.14 -5.57 -5.63
CA SER A 421 -2.76 -6.50 -4.55
C SER A 421 -3.87 -7.53 -4.31
N PHE A 422 -5.14 -7.10 -4.33
CA PHE A 422 -6.28 -7.98 -4.19
C PHE A 422 -6.61 -8.76 -5.47
N ALA A 423 -6.25 -8.26 -6.65
CA ALA A 423 -6.24 -9.09 -7.87
C ALA A 423 -5.28 -10.28 -7.73
N VAL A 424 -4.11 -10.09 -7.12
CA VAL A 424 -3.18 -11.20 -6.81
C VAL A 424 -3.80 -12.16 -5.79
N GLN A 425 -4.48 -11.67 -4.75
CA GLN A 425 -5.21 -12.52 -3.81
C GLN A 425 -6.29 -13.37 -4.50
N LEU A 426 -7.10 -12.78 -5.38
CA LEU A 426 -8.11 -13.50 -6.16
C LEU A 426 -7.45 -14.56 -7.08
N GLY A 427 -6.32 -14.24 -7.70
CA GLY A 427 -5.52 -15.19 -8.47
C GLY A 427 -4.98 -16.33 -7.61
N ALA A 428 -4.59 -16.06 -6.37
CA ALA A 428 -4.09 -17.07 -5.44
C ALA A 428 -5.22 -18.01 -4.99
N VAL A 429 -6.42 -17.47 -4.73
CA VAL A 429 -7.65 -18.26 -4.51
C VAL A 429 -7.89 -19.20 -5.70
N ALA A 430 -7.87 -18.67 -6.93
CA ALA A 430 -8.04 -19.48 -8.14
C ALA A 430 -7.00 -20.61 -8.20
N HIS A 431 -5.73 -20.29 -7.95
CA HIS A 431 -4.63 -21.24 -8.04
C HIS A 431 -4.73 -22.35 -6.98
N LEU A 432 -5.02 -22.01 -5.72
CA LEU A 432 -5.22 -22.95 -4.63
C LEU A 432 -6.41 -23.89 -4.87
N LEU A 433 -7.45 -23.40 -5.56
CA LEU A 433 -8.64 -24.20 -5.85
C LEU A 433 -8.48 -25.14 -7.04
N THR A 434 -7.65 -24.77 -8.02
CA THR A 434 -7.50 -25.48 -9.31
C THR A 434 -6.23 -26.33 -9.40
N SER A 435 -5.29 -26.16 -8.47
CA SER A 435 -4.00 -26.87 -8.45
C SER A 435 -3.88 -27.78 -7.24
N THR A 436 -3.01 -28.80 -7.34
CA THR A 436 -2.61 -29.64 -6.21
C THR A 436 -1.21 -29.24 -5.78
N LEU A 437 -1.08 -28.63 -4.61
CA LEU A 437 0.19 -28.14 -4.08
C LEU A 437 0.54 -28.89 -2.79
N PRO A 438 1.80 -29.35 -2.61
CA PRO A 438 2.23 -29.91 -1.34
C PRO A 438 2.32 -28.80 -0.27
N PRO A 439 2.35 -29.15 1.03
CA PRO A 439 2.63 -28.19 2.09
C PRO A 439 3.93 -27.42 1.83
N GLY A 440 3.93 -26.11 2.12
CA GLY A 440 5.05 -25.23 1.80
C GLY A 440 4.61 -23.87 1.28
N VAL A 441 5.55 -22.93 1.25
CA VAL A 441 5.41 -21.62 0.62
C VAL A 441 5.73 -21.74 -0.87
N HIS A 442 4.77 -21.36 -1.71
CA HIS A 442 4.85 -21.40 -3.17
C HIS A 442 4.85 -20.00 -3.73
N ALA A 443 5.60 -19.78 -4.80
CA ALA A 443 5.58 -18.52 -5.54
C ALA A 443 4.21 -18.33 -6.21
N PHE A 444 3.78 -17.07 -6.32
CA PHE A 444 2.62 -16.73 -7.14
C PHE A 444 2.87 -17.10 -8.62
N PRO A 445 1.89 -17.68 -9.35
CA PRO A 445 2.11 -18.09 -10.73
C PRO A 445 2.42 -16.91 -11.65
N ALA A 446 3.58 -16.95 -12.32
CA ALA A 446 4.03 -15.86 -13.19
C ALA A 446 3.04 -15.54 -14.34
N ALA A 447 2.35 -16.54 -14.89
CA ALA A 447 1.33 -16.32 -15.92
C ALA A 447 0.14 -15.51 -15.39
N ALA A 448 -0.34 -15.83 -14.18
CA ALA A 448 -1.43 -15.08 -13.53
C ALA A 448 -1.01 -13.64 -13.23
N ASP A 449 0.25 -13.42 -12.85
CA ASP A 449 0.81 -12.08 -12.61
C ASP A 449 0.81 -11.23 -13.89
N GLN A 450 1.17 -11.84 -15.03
CA GLN A 450 1.10 -11.18 -16.34
C GLN A 450 -0.33 -10.90 -16.79
N GLU A 451 -1.27 -11.80 -16.51
CA GLU A 451 -2.70 -11.59 -16.81
C GLU A 451 -3.28 -10.42 -15.99
N ILE A 452 -2.92 -10.30 -14.72
CA ILE A 452 -3.31 -9.17 -13.86
C ILE A 452 -2.74 -7.86 -14.41
N ALA A 453 -1.45 -7.83 -14.78
CA ALA A 453 -0.83 -6.65 -15.36
C ALA A 453 -1.49 -6.24 -16.68
N ALA A 454 -1.80 -7.21 -17.56
CA ALA A 454 -2.48 -6.95 -18.82
C ALA A 454 -3.91 -6.42 -18.60
N ALA A 455 -4.65 -6.99 -17.63
CA ALA A 455 -5.98 -6.50 -17.26
C ALA A 455 -5.93 -5.06 -16.73
N ALA A 456 -4.95 -4.74 -15.88
CA ALA A 456 -4.75 -3.40 -15.34
C ALA A 456 -4.46 -2.35 -16.44
N LEU A 457 -3.65 -2.71 -17.44
CA LEU A 457 -3.40 -1.85 -18.61
C LEU A 457 -4.66 -1.68 -19.46
N ALA A 458 -5.39 -2.77 -19.73
CA ALA A 458 -6.59 -2.75 -20.56
C ALA A 458 -7.69 -1.85 -19.97
N VAL A 459 -7.89 -1.89 -18.64
CA VAL A 459 -8.81 -0.99 -17.92
C VAL A 459 -8.48 0.48 -18.16
N ARG A 460 -7.19 0.81 -18.34
CA ARG A 460 -6.72 2.18 -18.63
C ARG A 460 -6.76 2.54 -20.12
N GLY A 461 -7.17 1.60 -20.98
CA GLY A 461 -7.10 1.77 -22.44
C GLY A 461 -5.67 1.72 -22.98
N GLU A 462 -4.73 1.16 -22.22
CA GLU A 462 -3.34 0.96 -22.62
C GLU A 462 -3.18 -0.41 -23.29
N HIS A 463 -2.31 -0.50 -24.29
CA HIS A 463 -2.12 -1.71 -25.08
C HIS A 463 -0.68 -2.20 -25.00
N LEU A 464 -0.53 -3.51 -24.82
CA LEU A 464 0.76 -4.19 -24.93
C LEU A 464 1.19 -4.27 -26.39
N ASP A 465 2.49 -4.18 -26.63
CA ASP A 465 3.08 -4.53 -27.92
C ASP A 465 3.13 -6.06 -28.08
N GLU A 466 2.99 -6.54 -29.32
CA GLU A 466 3.07 -7.96 -29.63
C GLU A 466 4.42 -8.29 -30.27
N PRO A 467 5.23 -9.19 -29.67
CA PRO A 467 6.50 -9.56 -30.27
C PRO A 467 6.27 -10.25 -31.61
N SER A 468 6.96 -9.79 -32.65
CA SER A 468 6.96 -10.43 -33.97
C SER A 468 7.37 -11.89 -33.86
N ARG A 469 6.91 -12.72 -34.82
CA ARG A 469 7.31 -14.13 -34.91
C ARG A 469 8.83 -14.31 -34.93
N ALA A 470 9.55 -13.38 -35.57
CA ALA A 470 11.01 -13.39 -35.62
C ALA A 470 11.65 -13.15 -34.24
N GLN A 471 11.11 -12.21 -33.44
CA GLN A 471 11.57 -11.98 -32.06
C GLN A 471 11.35 -13.20 -31.18
N VAL A 472 10.15 -13.81 -31.24
CA VAL A 472 9.84 -15.02 -30.47
C VAL A 472 10.76 -16.19 -30.87
N ALA A 473 11.01 -16.38 -32.17
CA ALA A 473 11.94 -17.40 -32.64
C ALA A 473 13.37 -17.15 -32.16
N ALA A 474 13.85 -15.92 -32.23
CA ALA A 474 15.18 -15.54 -31.77
C ALA A 474 15.38 -15.74 -30.26
N GLN A 475 14.36 -15.48 -29.44
CA GLN A 475 14.41 -15.70 -28.00
C GLN A 475 14.44 -17.19 -27.60
N ARG A 476 13.96 -18.08 -28.48
CA ARG A 476 13.99 -19.53 -28.26
C ARG A 476 15.29 -20.19 -28.76
N GLU A 477 16.06 -19.49 -29.57
CA GLU A 477 17.34 -19.98 -30.08
C GLU A 477 18.44 -19.72 -29.05
N TRP A 478 18.92 -20.80 -28.42
CA TRP A 478 20.00 -20.71 -27.44
C TRP A 478 21.38 -20.62 -28.11
N ARG A 479 21.49 -21.06 -29.37
CA ARG A 479 22.76 -20.97 -30.11
C ARG A 479 23.08 -19.52 -30.41
N SER A 480 24.36 -19.20 -30.28
CA SER A 480 24.85 -17.87 -30.60
C SER A 480 24.61 -17.55 -32.08
N PRO A 481 23.80 -16.53 -32.42
CA PRO A 481 23.66 -16.09 -33.80
C PRO A 481 24.97 -15.52 -34.34
N ARG A 482 25.89 -15.09 -33.46
CA ARG A 482 27.23 -14.60 -33.82
C ARG A 482 28.13 -15.69 -34.41
N PHE A 483 27.86 -16.97 -34.14
CA PHE A 483 28.64 -18.11 -34.66
C PHE A 483 27.81 -19.02 -35.59
N ALA A 484 26.60 -18.62 -35.96
CA ALA A 484 25.78 -19.37 -36.89
C ALA A 484 26.44 -19.38 -38.29
N GLY A 485 26.67 -20.57 -38.85
CA GLY A 485 27.23 -20.74 -40.20
C GLY A 485 28.75 -20.58 -40.32
N VAL A 486 29.49 -20.55 -39.21
CA VAL A 486 30.97 -20.48 -39.23
C VAL A 486 31.62 -21.84 -39.56
N ASP A 487 30.87 -22.94 -39.44
CA ASP A 487 31.30 -24.29 -39.81
C ASP A 487 30.65 -24.81 -41.12
N ALA A 488 30.14 -23.92 -41.98
CA ALA A 488 29.51 -24.26 -43.26
C ALA A 488 30.43 -24.04 -44.47
#